data_AF-A0A955N1W9-F1
#
_entry.id   AF-A0A955N1W9-F1
#
_cell.length_a   1.000
_cell.length_b   1.000
_cell.length_c   1.000
_cell.angle_alpha   90.00
_cell.angle_beta   90.00
_cell.angle_gamma   90.00
#
_symmetry.space_group_name_H-M   'P 1'
#
loop_
_entity.id
_entity.type
_entity.pdbx_description
1 polymer ?
#
loop_
_entity_poly.entity_id
_entity_poly.type
_entity_poly.pdbx_seq_one_letter_code
_entity_poly.pdbx_strand_id
1 'polypeptide(L)'
;FPRSGYAFQAICENGLLDIDAYGEARASIGGGEWETIAEQEPIDWQGKGALDPVRLESYSLHINDFISSILEGRPPAITGWDGRQAVAAALAAYISNESGEEVRLS
;
A
#
# COMPACT_ATOMS: atom_id res chain seq x y z
N PHE A 1 14.22 -8.46 10.35
CA PHE A 1 14.48 -7.21 9.60
C PHE A 1 13.60 -6.11 10.18
N PRO A 2 14.16 -5.05 10.79
CA PRO A 2 13.39 -4.06 11.55
C PRO A 2 12.48 -3.13 10.72
N ARG A 3 12.34 -3.34 9.39
CA ARG A 3 11.49 -2.57 8.47
C ARG A 3 10.71 -3.45 7.46
N SER A 4 10.57 -4.76 7.73
CA SER A 4 10.02 -5.72 6.76
C SER A 4 8.63 -6.25 7.10
N GLY A 5 7.93 -5.65 8.05
CA GLY A 5 6.58 -6.08 8.41
C GLY A 5 5.60 -5.89 7.25
N TYR A 6 5.68 -4.72 6.61
CA TYR A 6 4.93 -4.38 5.41
C TYR A 6 5.67 -3.25 4.69
N ALA A 7 6.29 -3.56 3.54
CA ALA A 7 7.13 -2.61 2.84
C ALA A 7 6.98 -2.75 1.32
N PHE A 8 7.23 -1.65 0.62
CA PHE A 8 7.20 -1.59 -0.84
C PHE A 8 8.39 -0.81 -1.36
N GLN A 9 8.89 -1.22 -2.52
CA GLN A 9 9.88 -0.45 -3.26
C GLN A 9 9.40 -0.25 -4.69
N ALA A 10 9.56 0.97 -5.20
CA ALA A 10 9.42 1.26 -6.61
C ALA A 10 10.78 1.72 -7.16
N ILE A 11 11.28 0.98 -8.15
CA ILE A 11 12.53 1.28 -8.84
C ILE A 11 12.16 1.87 -10.19
N CYS A 12 12.53 3.13 -10.39
CA CYS A 12 12.16 3.92 -11.56
C CYS A 12 13.43 4.37 -12.30
N GLU A 13 13.28 4.76 -13.56
CA GLU A 13 14.39 5.24 -14.40
C GLU A 13 15.13 6.47 -13.82
N ASN A 14 14.43 7.30 -13.03
CA ASN A 14 14.95 8.53 -12.45
C ASN A 14 14.91 8.53 -10.91
N GLY A 15 14.80 7.37 -10.26
CA GLY A 15 14.81 7.34 -8.81
C GLY A 15 14.30 6.05 -8.17
N LEU A 16 14.35 6.05 -6.85
CA LEU A 16 13.93 4.96 -5.98
C LEU A 16 12.96 5.50 -4.94
N LEU A 17 11.87 4.78 -4.70
CA LEU A 17 10.94 4.98 -3.59
C LEU A 17 10.99 3.75 -2.68
N ASP A 18 11.20 3.97 -1.39
CA ASP A 18 11.28 2.95 -0.34
C ASP A 18 10.25 3.27 0.74
N ILE A 19 9.23 2.43 0.89
CA ILE A 19 8.10 2.65 1.80
C ILE A 19 8.16 1.60 2.90
N ASP A 20 8.32 2.06 4.14
CA ASP A 20 7.94 1.30 5.33
C ASP A 20 6.52 1.72 5.72
N ALA A 21 5.54 0.82 5.56
CA ALA A 21 4.13 1.16 5.77
C ALA A 21 3.78 1.46 7.24
N TYR A 22 4.71 1.27 8.18
CA TYR A 22 4.53 1.57 9.60
C TYR A 22 5.54 2.60 10.13
N GLY A 23 6.23 3.32 9.24
CA GLY A 23 7.21 4.33 9.61
C GLY A 23 7.39 5.36 8.49
N GLU A 24 8.56 5.33 7.83
CA GLU A 24 8.93 6.34 6.83
C GLU A 24 8.76 5.84 5.39
N ALA A 25 8.29 6.73 4.52
CA ALA A 25 8.49 6.65 3.09
C ALA A 25 9.64 7.57 2.68
N ARG A 26 10.61 7.05 1.93
CA ARG A 26 11.81 7.76 1.50
C ARG A 26 11.99 7.67 0.00
N ALA A 27 12.55 8.72 -0.60
CA ALA A 27 12.86 8.72 -2.02
C ALA A 27 14.28 9.23 -2.29
N SER A 28 14.90 8.72 -3.35
CA SER A 28 16.09 9.29 -3.97
C SER A 28 15.78 9.56 -5.44
N ILE A 29 15.91 10.82 -5.86
CA ILE A 29 15.58 11.28 -7.21
C ILE A 29 16.85 11.66 -7.96
N GLY A 30 16.99 11.19 -9.20
CA GLY A 30 18.16 11.47 -10.04
C GLY A 30 19.48 10.94 -9.49
N GLY A 31 19.44 9.96 -8.58
CA GLY A 31 20.62 9.48 -7.85
C GLY A 31 21.12 10.44 -6.76
N GLY A 32 20.30 11.40 -6.35
CA GLY A 32 20.56 12.31 -5.24
C GLY A 32 20.44 11.63 -3.87
N GLU A 33 20.53 12.45 -2.82
CA GLU A 33 20.41 11.96 -1.43
C GLU A 33 19.03 11.36 -1.14
N TRP A 34 18.96 10.51 -0.12
CA TRP A 34 17.70 9.98 0.38
C TRP A 34 16.98 11.03 1.21
N GLU A 35 15.73 11.28 0.88
CA GLU A 35 14.85 12.21 1.59
C GLU A 35 13.64 11.47 2.16
N THR A 36 13.29 11.73 3.41
CA THR A 36 12.01 11.28 3.99
C THR A 36 10.89 12.16 3.44
N ILE A 37 10.01 11.57 2.64
CA ILE A 37 8.91 12.28 1.97
C ILE A 37 7.59 12.15 2.73
N ALA A 38 7.48 11.15 3.60
CA ALA A 38 6.38 11.00 4.54
C ALA A 38 6.84 10.19 5.76
N GLU A 39 6.27 10.49 6.92
CA GLU A 39 6.51 9.79 8.17
C GLU A 39 5.18 9.56 8.87
N GLN A 40 4.99 8.36 9.40
CA GLN A 40 3.87 8.00 10.25
C GLN A 40 4.34 7.93 11.70
N GLU A 41 3.50 8.38 12.63
CA GLU A 41 3.75 8.20 14.06
C GLU A 41 3.97 6.72 14.43
N PRO A 42 4.74 6.43 15.48
CA PRO A 42 4.97 5.06 15.94
C PRO A 42 3.67 4.38 16.40
N ILE A 43 3.47 3.14 15.95
CA ILE A 43 2.37 2.29 16.41
C ILE A 43 2.76 1.62 17.74
N ASP A 44 1.88 1.70 18.76
CA ASP A 44 2.04 0.96 20.01
C ASP A 44 1.68 -0.51 19.82
N TRP A 45 2.62 -1.28 19.27
CA TRP A 45 2.46 -2.71 19.03
C TRP A 45 2.29 -3.53 20.31
N GLN A 46 2.80 -3.07 21.45
CA GLN A 46 2.79 -3.82 22.70
C GLN A 46 1.50 -3.61 23.50
N GLY A 47 0.97 -2.38 23.50
CA GLY A 47 -0.26 -2.05 24.21
C GLY A 47 -1.51 -2.20 23.35
N LYS A 48 -1.59 -1.47 22.23
CA LYS A 48 -2.81 -1.40 21.40
C LYS A 48 -2.78 -2.33 20.18
N GLY A 49 -1.59 -2.70 19.72
CA GLY A 49 -1.39 -3.63 18.62
C GLY A 49 -2.10 -3.21 17.34
N ALA A 50 -2.84 -4.14 16.73
CA ALA A 50 -3.57 -3.91 15.49
C ALA A 50 -4.67 -2.83 15.60
N LEU A 51 -5.10 -2.50 16.82
CA LEU A 51 -6.15 -1.53 17.11
C LEU A 51 -5.60 -0.16 17.52
N ASP A 52 -4.30 0.06 17.41
CA ASP A 52 -3.73 1.40 17.61
C ASP A 52 -4.39 2.41 16.64
N PRO A 53 -4.92 3.55 17.13
CA PRO A 53 -5.47 4.60 16.30
C PRO A 53 -4.55 5.06 15.16
N VAL A 54 -3.23 5.10 15.38
CA VAL A 54 -2.25 5.47 14.36
C VAL A 54 -2.31 4.50 13.19
N ARG A 55 -2.40 3.20 13.47
CA ARG A 55 -2.56 2.17 12.43
C ARG A 55 -3.93 2.27 11.75
N LEU A 56 -4.98 2.53 12.52
CA LEU A 56 -6.36 2.57 12.06
C LEU A 56 -6.73 3.85 11.28
N GLU A 57 -5.88 4.87 11.32
CA GLU A 57 -6.11 6.14 10.61
C GLU A 57 -6.28 5.91 9.10
N SER A 58 -5.38 5.14 8.47
CA SER A 58 -5.47 4.80 7.04
C SER A 58 -6.80 4.16 6.65
N TYR A 59 -7.31 3.25 7.48
CA TYR A 59 -8.61 2.60 7.28
C TYR A 59 -9.76 3.61 7.39
N SER A 60 -9.68 4.50 8.38
CA SER A 60 -10.68 5.55 8.59
C SER A 60 -10.70 6.53 7.41
N LEU A 61 -9.53 6.92 6.90
CA LEU A 61 -9.41 7.78 5.72
C LEU A 61 -10.00 7.13 4.46
N HIS A 62 -9.75 5.84 4.22
CA HIS A 62 -10.37 5.12 3.10
C HIS A 62 -11.90 5.07 3.18
N ILE A 63 -12.46 4.80 4.37
CA ILE A 63 -13.91 4.79 4.56
C ILE A 63 -14.49 6.20 4.36
N ASN A 64 -13.82 7.23 4.86
CA ASN A 64 -14.24 8.62 4.70
C ASN A 64 -14.20 9.07 3.24
N ASP A 65 -13.20 8.69 2.44
CA ASP A 65 -13.20 8.99 1.00
C ASP A 65 -14.37 8.30 0.31
N PHE A 66 -14.62 7.02 0.62
CA PHE A 66 -15.74 6.30 0.03
C PHE A 66 -17.08 6.97 0.34
N ILE A 67 -17.34 7.33 1.60
CA ILE A 67 -18.56 8.05 1.99
C ILE A 67 -18.66 9.41 1.28
N SER A 68 -17.57 10.19 1.29
CA SER A 68 -17.52 11.50 0.64
C SER A 68 -17.81 11.40 -0.85
N SER A 69 -17.27 10.38 -1.54
CA SER A 69 -17.49 10.17 -2.97
C SER A 69 -18.97 9.99 -3.32
N ILE A 70 -19.73 9.29 -2.48
CA ILE A 70 -21.18 9.08 -2.64
C ILE A 70 -21.91 10.40 -2.46
N LEU A 71 -21.60 11.15 -1.40
CA LEU A 71 -22.24 12.43 -1.09
C LEU A 71 -21.99 13.49 -2.18
N GLU A 72 -20.79 13.48 -2.74
CA GLU A 72 -20.35 14.42 -3.78
C GLU A 72 -20.74 13.97 -5.19
N GLY A 73 -21.25 12.75 -5.37
CA GLY A 73 -21.61 12.22 -6.68
C GLY A 73 -20.42 11.99 -7.61
N ARG A 74 -19.24 11.67 -7.06
CA ARG A 74 -18.02 11.34 -7.81
C ARG A 74 -17.63 9.87 -7.62
N PRO A 75 -16.79 9.30 -8.50
CA PRO A 75 -16.15 8.02 -8.22
C PRO A 75 -15.28 8.07 -6.95
N PRO A 76 -15.21 6.97 -6.16
CA PRO A 76 -14.24 6.85 -5.07
C PRO A 76 -12.81 6.74 -5.62
N ALA A 77 -11.80 7.02 -4.79
CA ALA A 77 -10.40 6.89 -5.20
C ALA A 77 -10.03 5.44 -5.56
N ILE A 78 -10.64 4.46 -4.89
CA ILE A 78 -10.51 3.03 -5.17
C ILE A 78 -11.89 2.49 -5.59
N THR A 79 -11.96 1.93 -6.78
CA THR A 79 -13.21 1.47 -7.39
C THR A 79 -13.35 -0.06 -7.35
N GLY A 80 -14.53 -0.55 -7.78
CA GLY A 80 -14.73 -1.98 -7.99
C GLY A 80 -13.86 -2.59 -9.11
N TRP A 81 -13.31 -1.77 -10.01
CA TRP A 81 -12.35 -2.25 -11.00
C TRP A 81 -11.01 -2.60 -10.34
N ASP A 82 -10.48 -1.73 -9.47
CA ASP A 82 -9.24 -1.98 -8.73
C ASP A 82 -9.33 -3.25 -7.88
N GLY A 83 -10.47 -3.43 -7.19
CA GLY A 83 -10.75 -4.65 -6.42
C GLY A 83 -10.80 -5.91 -7.30
N ARG A 84 -11.35 -5.82 -8.51
CA ARG A 84 -11.34 -6.94 -9.47
C ARG A 84 -9.92 -7.30 -9.92
N GLN A 85 -9.06 -6.30 -10.17
CA GLN A 85 -7.66 -6.55 -10.53
C GLN A 85 -6.90 -7.21 -9.38
N ALA A 86 -7.14 -6.80 -8.13
CA ALA A 86 -6.53 -7.43 -6.96
C ALA A 86 -6.93 -8.91 -6.81
N VAL A 87 -8.21 -9.22 -7.01
CA VAL A 87 -8.72 -10.61 -7.00
C VAL A 87 -8.09 -11.42 -8.13
N ALA A 88 -8.01 -10.86 -9.35
CA ALA A 88 -7.40 -11.54 -10.49
C ALA A 88 -5.93 -11.90 -10.23
N ALA A 89 -5.16 -10.98 -9.63
CA ALA A 89 -3.77 -11.24 -9.24
C ALA A 89 -3.65 -12.35 -8.19
N ALA A 90 -4.50 -12.33 -7.15
CA ALA A 90 -4.51 -13.38 -6.13
C ALA A 90 -4.84 -14.76 -6.72
N LEU A 91 -5.85 -14.85 -7.58
CA LEU A 91 -6.23 -16.09 -8.25
C LEU A 91 -5.11 -16.59 -9.19
N ALA A 92 -4.47 -15.70 -9.94
CA ALA A 92 -3.35 -16.05 -10.80
C ALA A 92 -2.16 -16.62 -10.01
N ALA A 93 -1.89 -16.10 -8.81
CA ALA A 93 -0.86 -16.65 -7.93
C ALA A 93 -1.18 -18.09 -7.49
N TYR A 94 -2.44 -18.38 -7.14
CA TYR A 94 -2.86 -19.76 -6.83
C TYR A 94 -2.70 -20.69 -8.03
N ILE A 95 -3.18 -20.27 -9.20
CA ILE A 95 -3.08 -21.06 -10.44
C ILE A 95 -1.61 -21.32 -10.79
N SER A 96 -0.76 -20.28 -10.73
CA SER A 96 0.67 -20.39 -11.00
C SER A 96 1.37 -21.35 -10.04
N ASN A 97 1.01 -21.31 -8.75
CA ASN A 97 1.54 -22.25 -7.75
C ASN A 97 1.14 -23.71 -8.04
N GLU A 98 -0.08 -23.95 -8.53
CA GLU A 98 -0.55 -25.29 -8.87
C GLU A 98 0.05 -25.82 -10.18
N SER A 99 0.23 -24.95 -11.18
CA SER A 99 0.72 -25.34 -12.51
C SER A 99 2.23 -25.33 -12.63
N GLY A 100 2.93 -24.53 -11.82
CA GLY A 100 4.36 -24.23 -11.98
C GLY A 100 4.68 -23.28 -13.13
N GLU A 101 3.66 -22.67 -13.75
CA GLU A 101 3.78 -21.84 -14.96
C GLU A 101 3.38 -20.38 -14.70
N GLU A 102 3.80 -19.47 -15.60
CA GLU A 102 3.34 -18.08 -15.57
C GLU A 102 1.85 -17.96 -15.93
N VAL A 103 1.15 -17.02 -15.29
CA VAL A 103 -0.25 -16.68 -15.61
C VAL A 103 -0.32 -15.24 -16.10
N ARG A 104 -0.84 -15.05 -17.32
CA ARG A 104 -1.03 -13.71 -17.88
C ARG A 104 -2.36 -13.12 -17.42
N LEU A 105 -2.27 -11.96 -16.78
CA LEU A 105 -3.43 -11.12 -16.47
C LEU A 105 -3.76 -10.25 -17.70
N SER A 106 -5.04 -10.15 -18.05
CA SER A 106 -5.57 -9.33 -19.15
C SER A 106 -6.45 -8.21 -18.63
#